data_AF-A0A7X5SB69-F1
#
_entry.id   AF-A0A7X5SB69-F1
#
_cell.length_a   1.000
_cell.length_b   1.000
_cell.length_c   1.000
_cell.angle_alpha   90.00
_cell.angle_beta   90.00
_cell.angle_gamma   90.00
#
_symmetry.space_group_name_H-M   'P 1'
#
loop_
_entity.id
_entity.type
_entity.pdbx_description
1 polymer ?
#
loop_
_entity_poly.entity_id
_entity_poly.type
_entity_poly.pdbx_seq_one_letter_code
_entity_poly.pdbx_strand_id
1 'polypeptide(L)'
;GARFTVLRGPVARLHRALAQFMLDLHVGEHGYEETNVPLLVNAESMRGTGQLPKFEDDLFQTEVGESRRYLIPTSEVPLTNIVRDEIVDAERLPLRMTAHSMCFRAEAGSGGRDTRGMIRQHQFEKVELVTACAPEHSDAEHQRMTRCAEVVLEKLGLPYRKVLLCTGDMGFSAIKTYDLEVWLPSQDTYREISSCSNCGDFQARRMQARWRNPASGKPELLHTLNGSGTAVGRAMIAVMENYQNADGSIDVPEVLRPYMGGLERI
;
A
#
# COMPACT_ATOMS: atom_id res chain seq x y z
N GLY A 1 16.52 16.37 6.79
CA GLY A 1 17.55 15.39 7.21
C GLY A 1 17.75 14.36 6.11
N ALA A 2 18.55 13.32 6.34
CA ALA A 2 18.68 12.19 5.40
C ALA A 2 17.34 11.45 5.22
N ARG A 3 17.19 10.68 4.13
CA ARG A 3 15.99 9.88 3.79
C ARG A 3 14.69 10.67 3.64
N PHE A 4 14.80 11.96 3.32
CA PHE A 4 13.71 12.80 2.82
C PHE A 4 14.14 13.40 1.48
N THR A 5 13.21 13.52 0.54
CA THR A 5 13.49 14.03 -0.81
C THR A 5 12.49 15.13 -1.18
N VAL A 6 13.00 16.18 -1.84
CA VAL A 6 12.17 17.25 -2.41
C VAL A 6 12.14 17.08 -3.93
N LEU A 7 10.96 16.78 -4.47
CA LEU A 7 10.72 16.73 -5.91
C LEU A 7 10.31 18.11 -6.42
N ARG A 8 10.78 18.49 -7.62
CA ARG A 8 10.47 19.78 -8.25
C ARG A 8 10.23 19.60 -9.75
N GLY A 9 9.41 20.49 -10.32
CA GLY A 9 9.17 20.54 -11.76
C GLY A 9 8.43 19.31 -12.29
N PRO A 10 8.72 18.88 -13.54
CA PRO A 10 7.98 17.80 -14.19
C PRO A 10 8.05 16.45 -13.46
N VAL A 11 9.14 16.15 -12.75
CA VAL A 11 9.25 14.91 -11.95
C VAL A 11 8.26 14.91 -10.77
N ALA A 12 8.03 16.06 -10.12
CA ALA A 12 6.98 16.16 -9.10
C ALA A 12 5.58 15.97 -9.71
N ARG A 13 5.37 16.42 -10.96
CA ARG A 13 4.13 16.16 -11.69
C ARG A 13 3.96 14.69 -12.03
N LEU A 14 5.03 14.00 -12.47
CA LEU A 14 5.03 12.56 -12.73
C LEU A 14 4.66 11.76 -11.47
N HIS A 15 5.25 12.11 -10.33
CA HIS A 15 4.93 11.51 -9.04
C HIS A 15 3.43 11.60 -8.73
N ARG A 16 2.85 12.80 -8.86
CA ARG A 16 1.41 13.00 -8.68
C ARG A 16 0.59 12.24 -9.72
N ALA A 17 0.98 12.27 -11.00
CA ALA A 17 0.29 11.57 -12.07
C ALA A 17 0.18 10.07 -11.81
N LEU A 18 1.24 9.43 -11.29
CA LEU A 18 1.23 8.03 -10.88
C LEU A 18 0.19 7.76 -9.79
N ALA A 19 0.15 8.56 -8.73
CA ALA A 19 -0.81 8.39 -7.65
C ALA A 19 -2.26 8.53 -8.14
N GLN A 20 -2.54 9.53 -9.00
CA GLN A 20 -3.88 9.75 -9.55
C GLN A 20 -4.29 8.62 -10.51
N PHE A 21 -3.40 8.20 -11.41
CA PHE A 21 -3.64 7.06 -12.28
C PHE A 21 -3.98 5.78 -11.50
N MET A 22 -3.22 5.50 -10.44
CA MET A 22 -3.47 4.34 -9.57
C MET A 22 -4.84 4.43 -8.89
N LEU A 23 -5.18 5.57 -8.30
CA LEU A 23 -6.50 5.77 -7.68
C LEU A 23 -7.64 5.60 -8.68
N ASP A 24 -7.59 6.29 -9.82
CA ASP A 24 -8.63 6.24 -10.84
C ASP A 24 -8.82 4.82 -11.38
N LEU A 25 -7.72 4.07 -11.55
CA LEU A 25 -7.75 2.67 -11.94
C LEU A 25 -8.45 1.80 -10.89
N HIS A 26 -8.10 1.97 -9.60
CA HIS A 26 -8.66 1.13 -8.54
C HIS A 26 -10.13 1.43 -8.28
N VAL A 27 -10.53 2.70 -8.34
CA VAL A 27 -11.91 3.14 -8.15
C VAL A 27 -12.76 2.78 -9.38
N GLY A 28 -12.30 3.16 -10.58
CA GLY A 28 -13.06 3.02 -11.81
C GLY A 28 -13.14 1.60 -12.37
N GLU A 29 -12.04 0.85 -12.34
CA GLU A 29 -11.97 -0.48 -12.97
C GLU A 29 -11.99 -1.63 -11.95
N HIS A 30 -11.41 -1.44 -10.77
CA HIS A 30 -11.25 -2.52 -9.79
C HIS A 30 -12.31 -2.55 -8.67
N GLY A 31 -13.23 -1.57 -8.66
CA GLY A 31 -14.36 -1.52 -7.74
C GLY A 31 -13.97 -1.29 -6.28
N TYR A 32 -12.94 -0.48 -6.03
CA TYR A 32 -12.61 0.01 -4.70
C TYR A 32 -13.36 1.31 -4.40
N GLU A 33 -13.81 1.47 -3.16
CA GLU A 33 -14.28 2.74 -2.63
C GLU A 33 -13.09 3.64 -2.30
N GLU A 34 -13.09 4.86 -2.84
CA GLU A 34 -12.06 5.84 -2.50
C GLU A 34 -12.28 6.43 -1.11
N THR A 35 -11.21 6.52 -0.32
CA THR A 35 -11.26 7.03 1.04
C THR A 35 -10.17 8.07 1.28
N ASN A 36 -10.50 9.10 2.06
CA ASN A 36 -9.54 10.04 2.60
C ASN A 36 -9.39 9.80 4.11
N VAL A 37 -8.18 9.44 4.54
CA VAL A 37 -7.93 8.92 5.89
C VAL A 37 -7.01 9.84 6.72
N PRO A 38 -7.17 9.86 8.06
CA PRO A 38 -6.24 10.57 8.94
C PRO A 38 -4.81 10.02 8.83
N LEU A 39 -3.82 10.92 8.77
CA LEU A 39 -2.41 10.55 8.81
C LEU A 39 -1.86 10.36 10.24
N LEU A 40 -2.60 10.84 11.25
CA LEU A 40 -2.30 10.67 12.66
C LEU A 40 -3.39 9.80 13.30
N VAL A 41 -2.99 8.70 13.92
CA VAL A 41 -3.92 7.73 14.54
C VAL A 41 -3.57 7.49 16.01
N ASN A 42 -4.55 6.98 16.76
CA ASN A 42 -4.37 6.58 18.15
C ASN A 42 -3.65 5.22 18.28
N ALA A 43 -3.20 4.89 19.49
CA ALA A 43 -2.50 3.63 19.76
C ALA A 43 -3.37 2.38 19.50
N GLU A 44 -4.68 2.47 19.73
CA GLU A 44 -5.63 1.37 19.47
C GLU A 44 -5.64 0.97 18.00
N SER A 45 -5.57 1.95 17.10
CA SER A 45 -5.55 1.71 15.66
C SER A 45 -4.29 0.95 15.26
N MET A 46 -3.13 1.35 15.79
CA MET A 46 -1.86 0.64 15.60
C MET A 46 -1.85 -0.76 16.22
N ARG A 47 -2.57 -0.97 17.33
CA ARG A 47 -2.71 -2.31 17.95
C ARG A 47 -3.61 -3.22 17.11
N GLY A 48 -4.65 -2.67 16.51
CA GLY A 48 -5.60 -3.38 15.66
C GLY A 48 -4.93 -4.06 14.47
N THR A 49 -4.08 -3.32 13.75
CA THR A 49 -3.39 -3.81 12.55
C THR A 49 -2.04 -4.49 12.82
N GLY A 50 -1.55 -4.45 14.05
CA GLY A 50 -0.41 -5.24 14.52
C GLY A 50 0.93 -4.52 14.62
N GLN A 51 0.98 -3.21 14.33
CA GLN A 51 2.18 -2.39 14.53
C GLN A 51 2.56 -2.33 16.02
N LEU A 52 1.58 -2.13 16.90
CA LEU A 52 1.81 -2.19 18.34
C LEU A 52 1.46 -3.56 18.94
N PRO A 53 2.21 -4.02 19.97
CA PRO A 53 3.31 -3.29 20.64
C PRO A 53 4.71 -3.53 20.04
N LYS A 54 4.86 -4.47 19.11
CA LYS A 54 6.17 -5.02 18.71
C LYS A 54 7.04 -4.05 17.91
N PHE A 55 6.45 -3.18 17.10
CA PHE A 55 7.15 -2.35 16.12
C PHE A 55 7.08 -0.86 16.45
N GLU A 56 6.94 -0.50 17.72
CA GLU A 56 6.84 0.91 18.14
C GLU A 56 8.07 1.74 17.71
N ASP A 57 9.26 1.15 17.75
CA ASP A 57 10.53 1.79 17.34
C ASP A 57 10.58 2.13 15.84
N ASP A 58 9.71 1.53 15.01
CA ASP A 58 9.63 1.85 13.58
C ASP A 58 8.61 2.96 13.26
N LEU A 59 7.94 3.52 14.28
CA LEU A 59 6.88 4.50 14.12
C LEU A 59 7.36 5.91 14.49
N PHE A 60 6.95 6.90 13.70
CA PHE A 60 6.96 8.28 14.15
C PHE A 60 5.78 8.52 15.10
N GLN A 61 6.07 9.11 16.26
CA GLN A 61 5.07 9.42 17.27
C GLN A 61 5.14 10.88 17.72
N THR A 62 4.02 11.38 18.21
CA THR A 62 3.88 12.71 18.80
C THR A 62 2.97 12.65 20.03
N GLU A 63 3.09 13.64 20.91
CA GLU A 63 2.27 13.77 22.11
C GLU A 63 1.23 14.87 21.87
N VAL A 64 -0.03 14.56 22.16
CA VAL A 64 -1.16 15.48 22.07
C VAL A 64 -1.87 15.45 23.42
N GLY A 65 -1.62 16.48 24.23
CA GLY A 65 -1.99 16.48 25.65
C GLY A 65 -1.32 15.32 26.37
N GLU A 66 -2.10 14.54 27.12
CA GLU A 66 -1.62 13.34 27.82
C GLU A 66 -1.63 12.07 26.96
N SER A 67 -1.93 12.19 25.67
CA SER A 67 -2.12 11.04 24.78
C SER A 67 -1.10 10.98 23.66
N ARG A 68 -0.63 9.77 23.35
CA ARG A 68 0.26 9.52 22.22
C ARG A 68 -0.53 9.38 20.92
N ARG A 69 0.01 9.92 19.83
CA ARG A 69 -0.47 9.75 18.46
C ARG A 69 0.68 9.31 17.57
N TYR A 70 0.35 8.58 16.52
CA TYR A 70 1.34 7.99 15.62
C TYR A 70 1.04 8.42 14.19
N LEU A 71 2.08 8.79 13.45
CA LEU A 71 1.95 8.93 12.01
C LEU A 71 1.81 7.53 11.39
N ILE A 72 0.96 7.42 10.37
CA ILE A 72 0.67 6.12 9.75
C ILE A 72 1.87 5.62 8.92
N PRO A 73 2.32 4.35 9.08
CA PRO A 73 3.33 3.75 8.21
C PRO A 73 2.76 3.24 6.88
N THR A 74 1.43 3.23 6.76
CA THR A 74 0.63 2.81 5.61
C THR A 74 -0.84 3.19 5.84
N SER A 75 -1.59 3.47 4.77
CA SER A 75 -3.05 3.68 4.85
C SER A 75 -3.82 2.43 5.28
N GLU A 76 -3.19 1.25 5.27
CA GLU A 76 -3.74 0.02 5.86
C GLU A 76 -4.22 0.25 7.30
N VAL A 77 -3.45 1.00 8.10
CA VAL A 77 -3.78 1.22 9.51
C VAL A 77 -5.16 1.88 9.67
N PRO A 78 -5.41 3.09 9.13
CA PRO A 78 -6.72 3.71 9.26
C PRO A 78 -7.80 2.97 8.47
N LEU A 79 -7.51 2.47 7.27
CA LEU A 79 -8.51 1.78 6.42
C LEU A 79 -9.07 0.52 7.09
N THR A 80 -8.19 -0.35 7.57
CA THR A 80 -8.62 -1.62 8.19
C THR A 80 -9.32 -1.38 9.52
N ASN A 81 -9.00 -0.29 10.23
CA ASN A 81 -9.68 0.10 11.46
C ASN A 81 -11.07 0.72 11.25
N ILE A 82 -11.51 1.01 10.02
CA ILE A 82 -12.89 1.46 9.74
C ILE A 82 -13.92 0.43 10.23
N VAL A 83 -13.55 -0.86 10.22
CA VAL A 83 -14.42 -1.96 10.70
C VAL A 83 -14.12 -2.37 12.16
N ARG A 84 -13.35 -1.58 12.91
CA ARG A 84 -13.06 -1.88 14.32
C ARG A 84 -14.32 -1.74 15.17
N ASP A 85 -14.55 -2.72 16.05
CA ASP A 85 -15.71 -2.84 16.92
C ASP A 85 -17.07 -2.94 16.20
N GLU A 86 -17.05 -3.17 14.88
CA GLU A 86 -18.25 -3.26 14.04
C GLU A 86 -18.74 -4.71 13.85
N ILE A 87 -20.04 -4.85 13.59
CA ILE A 87 -20.66 -6.07 13.03
C ILE A 87 -21.20 -5.69 11.65
N VAL A 88 -20.44 -6.00 10.61
CA VAL A 88 -20.78 -5.67 9.22
C VAL A 88 -21.85 -6.62 8.69
N ASP A 89 -22.87 -6.08 8.03
CA ASP A 89 -23.89 -6.90 7.36
C ASP A 89 -23.28 -7.66 6.16
N ALA A 90 -23.69 -8.91 5.97
CA ALA A 90 -23.15 -9.77 4.91
C ALA A 90 -23.29 -9.16 3.50
N GLU A 91 -24.36 -8.43 3.25
CA GLU A 91 -24.63 -7.77 1.96
C GLU A 91 -23.64 -6.65 1.61
N ARG A 92 -22.92 -6.13 2.61
CA ARG A 92 -21.88 -5.11 2.41
C ARG A 92 -20.51 -5.71 2.11
N LEU A 93 -20.34 -7.04 2.26
CA LEU A 93 -19.07 -7.70 2.01
C LEU A 93 -18.99 -8.20 0.55
N PRO A 94 -17.80 -8.16 -0.09
CA PRO A 94 -16.55 -7.60 0.44
C PRO A 94 -16.54 -6.06 0.45
N LEU A 95 -16.09 -5.46 1.55
CA LEU A 95 -15.76 -4.04 1.59
C LEU A 95 -14.35 -3.86 1.01
N ARG A 96 -14.24 -3.11 -0.08
CA ARG A 96 -12.98 -2.84 -0.78
C ARG A 96 -12.73 -1.35 -0.73
N MET A 97 -11.66 -0.94 -0.07
CA MET A 97 -11.33 0.48 0.14
C MET A 97 -9.92 0.79 -0.38
N THR A 98 -9.75 1.96 -0.97
CA THR A 98 -8.44 2.47 -1.40
C THR A 98 -8.18 3.87 -0.88
N ALA A 99 -6.92 4.19 -0.66
CA ALA A 99 -6.50 5.52 -0.26
C ALA A 99 -5.12 5.83 -0.83
N HIS A 100 -4.91 7.08 -1.26
CA HIS A 100 -3.58 7.63 -1.46
C HIS A 100 -3.18 8.39 -0.20
N SER A 101 -2.05 8.04 0.40
CA SER A 101 -1.57 8.76 1.58
C SER A 101 -0.05 8.88 1.64
N MET A 102 0.40 9.87 2.40
CA MET A 102 1.74 9.87 2.96
C MET A 102 1.87 8.71 3.93
N CYS A 103 3.03 8.05 3.92
CA CYS A 103 3.42 6.95 4.78
C CYS A 103 4.74 7.29 5.48
N PHE A 104 4.82 7.02 6.78
CA PHE A 104 5.94 7.42 7.63
C PHE A 104 6.55 6.23 8.35
N ARG A 105 7.84 5.96 8.12
CA ARG A 105 8.57 4.85 8.76
C ARG A 105 9.91 5.33 9.32
N ALA A 106 10.21 4.98 10.56
CA ALA A 106 11.49 5.34 11.16
C ALA A 106 12.65 4.58 10.51
N GLU A 107 12.39 3.46 9.83
CA GLU A 107 13.39 2.65 9.13
C GLU A 107 14.51 2.20 10.08
N ALA A 108 14.12 1.90 11.32
CA ALA A 108 15.01 1.48 12.39
C ALA A 108 15.73 0.18 11.98
N GLY A 109 17.05 0.12 12.16
CA GLY A 109 17.85 -1.04 11.78
C GLY A 109 18.25 -1.10 10.28
N SER A 110 17.92 -0.10 9.46
CA SER A 110 18.31 -0.04 8.03
C SER A 110 19.76 0.41 7.77
N GLY A 111 20.66 0.29 8.75
CA GLY A 111 22.04 0.81 8.69
C GLY A 111 22.78 0.38 7.42
N GLY A 112 23.17 1.35 6.59
CA GLY A 112 23.93 1.14 5.36
C GLY A 112 23.16 0.60 4.15
N ARG A 113 21.88 0.21 4.29
CA ARG A 113 21.05 -0.30 3.18
C ARG A 113 20.30 0.84 2.48
N ASP A 114 20.29 0.82 1.15
CA ASP A 114 19.56 1.77 0.29
C ASP A 114 19.76 3.24 0.74
N THR A 115 21.02 3.63 0.92
CA THR A 115 21.38 4.97 1.42
C THR A 115 21.30 6.06 0.35
N ARG A 116 21.40 5.68 -0.94
CA ARG A 116 21.29 6.57 -2.10
C ARG A 116 19.93 6.38 -2.79
N GLY A 117 19.34 7.49 -3.23
CA GLY A 117 18.08 7.49 -3.99
C GLY A 117 16.83 7.49 -3.11
N MET A 118 15.72 7.05 -3.69
CA MET A 118 14.37 7.17 -3.11
C MET A 118 13.69 5.83 -2.80
N ILE A 119 14.41 4.70 -2.89
CA ILE A 119 13.83 3.36 -2.62
C ILE A 119 13.40 3.18 -1.17
N ARG A 120 14.17 3.77 -0.23
CA ARG A 120 13.93 3.73 1.22
C ARG A 120 13.97 5.14 1.79
N GLN A 121 12.81 5.65 2.21
CA GLN A 121 12.62 7.01 2.73
C GLN A 121 11.85 6.96 4.06
N HIS A 122 12.05 7.96 4.91
CA HIS A 122 11.22 8.11 6.10
C HIS A 122 9.79 8.53 5.77
N GLN A 123 9.61 9.22 4.64
CA GLN A 123 8.34 9.65 4.12
C GLN A 123 8.25 9.25 2.64
N PHE A 124 7.19 8.53 2.29
CA PHE A 124 6.88 8.14 0.91
C PHE A 124 5.37 8.13 0.71
N GLU A 125 4.92 8.12 -0.54
CA GLU A 125 3.51 8.02 -0.87
C GLU A 125 3.17 6.63 -1.39
N LYS A 126 1.95 6.17 -1.08
CA LYS A 126 1.44 4.88 -1.50
C LYS A 126 -0.05 4.98 -1.80
N VAL A 127 -0.50 4.28 -2.83
CA VAL A 127 -1.91 3.95 -3.03
C VAL A 127 -2.15 2.57 -2.42
N GLU A 128 -2.96 2.51 -1.37
CA GLU A 128 -3.24 1.29 -0.62
C GLU A 128 -4.55 0.65 -1.08
N LEU A 129 -4.59 -0.67 -1.06
CA LEU A 129 -5.78 -1.49 -1.25
C LEU A 129 -6.06 -2.24 0.05
N VAL A 130 -7.28 -2.15 0.56
CA VAL A 130 -7.73 -2.92 1.73
C VAL A 130 -9.03 -3.63 1.39
N THR A 131 -9.14 -4.89 1.81
CA THR A 131 -10.39 -5.65 1.74
C THR A 131 -10.74 -6.18 3.12
N ALA A 132 -11.99 -5.99 3.53
CA ALA A 132 -12.63 -6.77 4.58
C ALA A 132 -13.68 -7.70 3.93
N CYS A 133 -13.62 -8.99 4.19
CA CYS A 133 -14.47 -9.99 3.52
C CYS A 133 -14.87 -11.14 4.46
N ALA A 134 -15.86 -11.93 4.03
CA ALA A 134 -16.17 -13.19 4.68
C ALA A 134 -14.97 -14.17 4.56
N PRO A 135 -14.72 -15.03 5.56
CA PRO A 135 -13.57 -15.94 5.58
C PRO A 135 -13.41 -16.81 4.32
N GLU A 136 -14.52 -17.33 3.79
CA GLU A 136 -14.58 -18.18 2.60
C GLU A 136 -14.15 -17.50 1.30
N HIS A 137 -14.12 -16.16 1.27
CA HIS A 137 -13.73 -15.37 0.10
C HIS A 137 -12.31 -14.82 0.19
N SER A 138 -11.64 -14.99 1.33
CA SER A 138 -10.34 -14.39 1.63
C SER A 138 -9.27 -14.75 0.59
N ASP A 139 -9.15 -16.03 0.21
CA ASP A 139 -8.13 -16.44 -0.75
C ASP A 139 -8.40 -15.92 -2.16
N ALA A 140 -9.68 -15.86 -2.56
CA ALA A 140 -10.07 -15.30 -3.84
C ALA A 140 -9.82 -13.78 -3.88
N GLU A 141 -10.14 -13.06 -2.81
CA GLU A 141 -9.82 -11.63 -2.68
C GLU A 141 -8.31 -11.37 -2.67
N HIS A 142 -7.50 -12.28 -2.11
CA HIS A 142 -6.03 -12.14 -2.14
C HIS A 142 -5.49 -12.21 -3.56
N GLN A 143 -5.95 -13.18 -4.35
CA GLN A 143 -5.56 -13.29 -5.76
C GLN A 143 -6.04 -12.08 -6.57
N ARG A 144 -7.30 -11.64 -6.36
CA ARG A 144 -7.86 -10.46 -7.02
C ARG A 144 -7.07 -9.19 -6.69
N MET A 145 -6.77 -8.95 -5.41
CA MET A 145 -6.01 -7.79 -4.97
C MET A 145 -4.59 -7.78 -5.55
N THR A 146 -3.91 -8.92 -5.55
CA THR A 146 -2.59 -9.06 -6.17
C THR A 146 -2.68 -8.72 -7.66
N ARG A 147 -3.72 -9.21 -8.35
CA ARG A 147 -3.95 -8.91 -9.75
C ARG A 147 -4.21 -7.41 -9.99
N CYS A 148 -4.94 -6.73 -9.12
CA CYS A 148 -5.14 -5.29 -9.22
C CYS A 148 -3.82 -4.52 -9.17
N ALA A 149 -2.87 -4.94 -8.33
CA ALA A 149 -1.53 -4.35 -8.28
C ALA A 149 -0.68 -4.70 -9.52
N GLU A 150 -0.79 -5.92 -10.05
CA GLU A 150 -0.14 -6.34 -11.31
C GLU A 150 -0.59 -5.48 -12.50
N VAL A 151 -1.89 -5.17 -12.61
CA VAL A 151 -2.45 -4.35 -13.70
C VAL A 151 -1.85 -2.94 -13.72
N VAL A 152 -1.50 -2.36 -12.57
CA VAL A 152 -0.79 -1.07 -12.51
C VAL A 152 0.53 -1.14 -13.26
N LEU A 153 1.34 -2.18 -12.99
CA LEU A 153 2.65 -2.37 -13.61
C LEU A 153 2.52 -2.65 -15.11
N GLU A 154 1.53 -3.45 -15.51
CA GLU A 154 1.27 -3.78 -16.91
C GLU A 154 0.82 -2.57 -17.73
N LYS A 155 -0.12 -1.76 -17.20
CA LYS A 155 -0.56 -0.53 -17.86
C LYS A 155 0.58 0.50 -17.96
N LEU A 156 1.50 0.50 -17.01
CA LEU A 156 2.72 1.32 -17.04
C LEU A 156 3.83 0.73 -17.91
N GLY A 157 3.66 -0.47 -18.48
CA GLY A 157 4.69 -1.13 -19.30
C GLY A 157 5.95 -1.54 -18.52
N LEU A 158 5.85 -1.74 -17.21
CA LEU A 158 6.99 -2.05 -16.34
C LEU A 158 7.20 -3.57 -16.19
N PRO A 159 8.38 -4.12 -16.54
CA PRO A 159 8.68 -5.53 -16.29
C PRO A 159 8.70 -5.83 -14.79
N TYR A 160 8.05 -6.91 -14.38
CA TYR A 160 7.97 -7.32 -12.99
C TYR A 160 7.94 -8.84 -12.84
N ARG A 161 8.17 -9.31 -11.61
CA ARG A 161 7.93 -10.69 -11.19
C ARG A 161 7.04 -10.73 -9.95
N LYS A 162 6.28 -11.82 -9.81
CA LYS A 162 5.48 -12.12 -8.63
C LYS A 162 6.17 -13.20 -7.80
N VAL A 163 6.35 -12.94 -6.51
CA VAL A 163 7.05 -13.83 -5.57
C VAL A 163 6.10 -14.20 -4.43
N LEU A 164 5.89 -15.50 -4.21
CA LEU A 164 5.24 -15.98 -2.98
C LEU A 164 6.29 -16.02 -1.87
N LEU A 165 6.08 -15.25 -0.79
CA LEU A 165 7.04 -15.21 0.31
C LEU A 165 7.08 -16.53 1.09
N CYS A 166 8.26 -16.89 1.56
CA CYS A 166 8.44 -18.02 2.47
C CYS A 166 8.07 -17.62 3.90
N THR A 167 7.88 -18.59 4.78
CA THR A 167 7.43 -18.35 6.16
C THR A 167 8.35 -17.44 6.98
N GLY A 168 9.67 -17.45 6.71
CA GLY A 168 10.64 -16.62 7.42
C GLY A 168 10.66 -15.15 6.99
N ASP A 169 10.03 -14.81 5.87
CA ASP A 169 10.05 -13.46 5.28
C ASP A 169 8.67 -12.79 5.26
N MET A 170 7.63 -13.47 5.77
CA MET A 170 6.29 -12.89 5.86
C MET A 170 6.19 -11.83 6.96
N GLY A 171 5.37 -10.82 6.70
CA GLY A 171 5.00 -9.80 7.67
C GLY A 171 4.23 -10.37 8.87
N PHE A 172 4.35 -9.71 10.01
CA PHE A 172 3.82 -10.19 11.30
C PHE A 172 2.33 -10.54 11.31
N SER A 173 1.52 -9.80 10.57
CA SER A 173 0.06 -9.97 10.53
C SER A 173 -0.41 -10.90 9.41
N ALA A 174 0.47 -11.36 8.52
CA ALA A 174 0.10 -12.09 7.32
C ALA A 174 0.10 -13.61 7.53
N ILE A 175 -0.87 -14.29 6.93
CA ILE A 175 -0.88 -15.75 6.77
C ILE A 175 -0.35 -16.19 5.39
N LYS A 176 -0.38 -15.26 4.41
CA LYS A 176 0.15 -15.47 3.06
C LYS A 176 0.42 -14.12 2.39
N THR A 177 1.57 -13.97 1.74
CA THR A 177 1.96 -12.72 1.07
C THR A 177 2.54 -12.98 -0.32
N TYR A 178 2.11 -12.19 -1.30
CA TYR A 178 2.78 -12.05 -2.58
C TYR A 178 3.46 -10.69 -2.66
N ASP A 179 4.74 -10.69 -3.01
CA ASP A 179 5.43 -9.47 -3.40
C ASP A 179 5.46 -9.36 -4.92
N LEU A 180 5.25 -8.13 -5.41
CA LEU A 180 5.55 -7.76 -6.77
C LEU A 180 6.87 -7.00 -6.75
N GLU A 181 7.80 -7.43 -7.58
CA GLU A 181 9.10 -6.80 -7.72
C GLU A 181 9.28 -6.29 -9.14
N VAL A 182 9.63 -5.01 -9.28
CA VAL A 182 9.80 -4.32 -10.56
C VAL A 182 11.27 -4.27 -10.96
N TRP A 183 11.54 -4.39 -12.26
CA TRP A 183 12.91 -4.31 -12.80
C TRP A 183 13.48 -2.89 -12.67
N LEU A 184 14.68 -2.77 -12.10
CA LEU A 184 15.45 -1.53 -12.05
C LEU A 184 16.76 -1.68 -12.84
N PRO A 185 16.85 -1.11 -14.05
CA PRO A 185 18.04 -1.18 -14.91
C PRO A 185 19.34 -0.77 -14.22
N SER A 186 19.33 0.28 -13.38
CA SER A 186 20.55 0.76 -12.72
C SER A 186 21.11 -0.21 -11.67
N GLN A 187 20.29 -1.17 -11.22
CA GLN A 187 20.64 -2.15 -10.20
C GLN A 187 20.73 -3.57 -10.75
N ASP A 188 20.43 -3.77 -12.03
CA ASP A 188 20.43 -5.08 -12.70
C ASP A 188 19.64 -6.16 -11.92
N THR A 189 18.51 -5.76 -11.33
CA THR A 189 17.70 -6.65 -10.49
C THR A 189 16.25 -6.19 -10.36
N TYR A 190 15.42 -7.09 -9.83
CA TYR A 190 14.05 -6.79 -9.41
C TYR A 190 14.05 -6.27 -7.97
N ARG A 191 13.26 -5.23 -7.70
CA ARG A 191 13.06 -4.64 -6.36
C ARG A 191 11.58 -4.58 -6.04
N GLU A 192 11.22 -4.95 -4.81
CA GLU A 192 9.84 -4.87 -4.31
C GLU A 192 9.20 -3.50 -4.60
N ILE A 193 8.00 -3.52 -5.18
CA ILE A 193 7.16 -2.33 -5.43
C ILE A 193 5.78 -2.45 -4.79
N SER A 194 5.35 -3.68 -4.51
CA SER A 194 4.11 -4.00 -3.81
C SER A 194 4.28 -5.25 -2.96
N SER A 195 3.58 -5.26 -1.84
CA SER A 195 3.35 -6.44 -1.02
C SER A 195 1.84 -6.58 -0.79
N CYS A 196 1.28 -7.74 -1.12
CA CYS A 196 -0.15 -8.07 -0.99
C CYS A 196 -0.33 -9.24 -0.04
N SER A 197 -1.04 -9.02 1.07
CA SER A 197 -1.16 -9.98 2.17
C SER A 197 -2.61 -10.35 2.47
N ASN A 198 -2.83 -11.63 2.72
CA ASN A 198 -3.99 -12.14 3.44
C ASN A 198 -3.63 -12.22 4.93
N CYS A 199 -4.39 -11.58 5.81
CA CYS A 199 -4.17 -11.57 7.25
C CYS A 199 -5.11 -12.52 8.02
N GLY A 200 -6.00 -13.23 7.32
CA GLY A 200 -7.04 -14.03 7.95
C GLY A 200 -7.83 -13.21 8.96
N ASP A 201 -8.11 -13.82 10.12
CA ASP A 201 -8.79 -13.19 11.24
C ASP A 201 -7.85 -12.47 12.23
N PHE A 202 -6.54 -12.38 11.95
CA PHE A 202 -5.55 -11.87 12.91
C PHE A 202 -5.84 -10.43 13.35
N GLN A 203 -6.01 -9.53 12.38
CA GLN A 203 -6.34 -8.13 12.65
C GLN A 203 -7.78 -8.00 13.15
N ALA A 204 -8.71 -8.74 12.56
CA ALA A 204 -10.12 -8.74 12.96
C ALA A 204 -10.31 -9.10 14.44
N ARG A 205 -9.57 -10.09 14.95
CA ARG A 205 -9.58 -10.50 16.36
C ARG A 205 -9.13 -9.39 17.30
N ARG A 206 -8.09 -8.63 16.92
CA ARG A 206 -7.58 -7.49 17.69
C ARG A 206 -8.54 -6.31 17.67
N MET A 207 -9.26 -6.14 16.57
CA MET A 207 -10.21 -5.05 16.36
C MET A 207 -11.65 -5.40 16.74
N GLN A 208 -11.94 -6.65 17.14
CA GLN A 208 -13.30 -7.16 17.29
C GLN A 208 -14.20 -6.92 16.07
N ALA A 209 -13.59 -6.88 14.87
CA ALA A 209 -14.27 -6.68 13.60
C ALA A 209 -14.96 -7.97 13.17
N ARG A 210 -16.29 -7.91 13.06
CA ARG A 210 -17.13 -9.07 12.81
C ARG A 210 -18.05 -8.82 11.63
N TRP A 211 -18.64 -9.89 11.13
CA TRP A 211 -19.72 -9.84 10.16
C TRP A 211 -20.88 -10.72 10.64
N ARG A 212 -22.09 -10.41 10.19
CA ARG A 212 -23.27 -11.23 10.49
C ARG A 212 -23.38 -12.36 9.47
N ASN A 213 -23.01 -13.57 9.88
CA ASN A 213 -23.11 -14.74 9.00
C ASN A 213 -24.60 -15.12 8.78
N PRO A 214 -25.11 -15.12 7.53
CA PRO A 214 -26.51 -15.41 7.26
C PRO A 214 -26.86 -16.88 7.48
N ALA A 215 -25.89 -17.80 7.38
CA ALA A 215 -26.11 -19.23 7.60
C ALA A 215 -26.24 -19.57 9.10
N SER A 216 -25.45 -18.93 9.96
CA SER A 216 -25.47 -19.17 11.41
C SER A 216 -26.33 -18.17 12.19
N GLY A 217 -26.61 -17.00 11.61
CA GLY A 217 -27.25 -15.85 12.26
C GLY A 217 -26.35 -15.12 13.28
N LYS A 218 -25.12 -15.60 13.51
CA LYS A 218 -24.23 -15.12 14.57
C LYS A 218 -23.16 -14.17 14.02
N PRO A 219 -22.70 -13.20 14.84
CA PRO A 219 -21.50 -12.44 14.53
C PRO A 219 -20.27 -13.33 14.55
N GLU A 220 -19.51 -13.33 13.47
CA GLU A 220 -18.27 -14.10 13.31
C GLU A 220 -17.15 -13.15 12.86
N LEU A 221 -15.88 -13.48 13.14
CA LEU A 221 -14.76 -12.63 12.70
C LEU A 221 -14.70 -12.60 11.16
N LEU A 222 -14.51 -11.40 10.61
CA LEU A 222 -14.23 -11.24 9.18
C LEU A 222 -12.75 -11.49 8.91
N HIS A 223 -12.39 -11.65 7.63
CA HIS A 223 -11.00 -11.65 7.20
C HIS A 223 -10.59 -10.29 6.65
N THR A 224 -9.30 -9.98 6.80
CA THR A 224 -8.70 -8.72 6.36
C THR A 224 -7.56 -8.98 5.40
N LEU A 225 -7.45 -8.13 4.38
CA LEU A 225 -6.38 -8.17 3.39
C LEU A 225 -5.91 -6.75 3.10
N ASN A 226 -4.64 -6.63 2.75
CA ASN A 226 -4.05 -5.37 2.33
C ASN A 226 -3.03 -5.59 1.22
N GLY A 227 -2.85 -4.56 0.39
CA GLY A 227 -1.90 -4.62 -0.71
C GLY A 227 -1.53 -3.22 -1.20
N SER A 228 -0.31 -3.08 -1.70
CA SER A 228 0.11 -1.81 -2.32
C SER A 228 -0.32 -1.79 -3.79
N GLY A 229 -1.06 -0.78 -4.23
CA GLY A 229 -1.50 -0.59 -5.62
C GLY A 229 -0.93 0.65 -6.33
N THR A 230 0.27 1.16 -6.09
CA THR A 230 1.52 0.59 -5.56
C THR A 230 2.25 1.67 -4.72
N ALA A 231 3.49 1.42 -4.29
CA ALA A 231 4.32 2.48 -3.71
C ALA A 231 4.73 3.51 -4.76
N VAL A 232 4.13 4.71 -4.72
CA VAL A 232 4.23 5.76 -5.77
C VAL A 232 5.68 6.17 -6.03
N GLY A 233 6.47 6.36 -4.97
CA GLY A 233 7.88 6.73 -5.11
C GLY A 233 8.71 5.66 -5.82
N ARG A 234 8.47 4.38 -5.53
CA ARG A 234 9.16 3.26 -6.19
C ARG A 234 8.69 3.10 -7.65
N ALA A 235 7.41 3.28 -7.92
CA ALA A 235 6.86 3.32 -9.28
C ALA A 235 7.49 4.44 -10.13
N MET A 236 7.67 5.63 -9.54
CA MET A 236 8.34 6.73 -10.23
C MET A 236 9.79 6.39 -10.60
N ILE A 237 10.56 5.78 -9.68
CA ILE A 237 11.93 5.32 -9.98
C ILE A 237 11.91 4.32 -11.13
N ALA A 238 11.01 3.33 -11.10
CA ALA A 238 10.90 2.33 -12.15
C ALA A 238 10.54 2.96 -13.51
N VAL A 239 9.59 3.90 -13.56
CA VAL A 239 9.27 4.65 -14.78
C VAL A 239 10.50 5.42 -15.27
N MET A 240 11.15 6.19 -14.40
CA MET A 240 12.31 7.00 -14.77
C MET A 240 13.44 6.15 -15.34
N GLU A 241 13.75 5.00 -14.75
CA GLU A 241 14.85 4.15 -15.20
C GLU A 241 14.50 3.35 -16.46
N ASN A 242 13.27 2.85 -16.60
CA ASN A 242 12.87 2.03 -17.75
C ASN A 242 12.51 2.86 -18.99
N TYR A 243 12.19 4.15 -18.82
CA TYR A 243 11.82 5.06 -19.91
C TYR A 243 12.88 6.15 -20.18
N GLN A 244 14.12 5.97 -19.69
CA GLN A 244 15.21 6.92 -19.95
C GLN A 244 15.70 6.84 -21.40
N ASN A 245 16.04 8.00 -21.97
CA ASN A 245 16.64 8.14 -23.28
C ASN A 245 18.15 8.44 -23.17
N ALA A 246 18.88 8.28 -24.28
CA ALA A 246 20.32 8.52 -24.34
C ALA A 246 20.74 9.98 -24.01
N ASP A 247 19.83 10.95 -24.19
CA ASP A 247 20.04 12.36 -23.86
C ASP A 247 19.69 12.71 -22.39
N GLY A 248 19.27 11.72 -21.60
CA GLY A 248 18.86 11.88 -20.21
C GLY A 248 17.40 12.32 -20.02
N SER A 249 16.65 12.54 -21.10
CA SER A 249 15.20 12.74 -21.02
C SER A 249 14.46 11.46 -20.67
N ILE A 250 13.22 11.58 -20.20
CA ILE A 250 12.40 10.45 -19.78
C ILE A 250 11.09 10.47 -20.55
N ASP A 251 10.82 9.42 -21.31
CA ASP A 251 9.53 9.27 -21.98
C ASP A 251 8.41 9.03 -20.95
N VAL A 252 7.27 9.68 -21.15
CA VAL A 252 6.11 9.52 -20.28
C VAL A 252 5.28 8.33 -20.77
N PRO A 253 5.04 7.29 -19.92
CA PRO A 253 4.15 6.19 -20.27
C PRO A 253 2.81 6.69 -20.79
N GLU A 254 2.28 6.07 -21.83
CA GLU A 254 1.07 6.55 -22.53
C GLU A 254 -0.12 6.76 -21.59
N VAL A 255 -0.32 5.83 -20.65
CA VAL A 255 -1.40 5.89 -19.64
C VAL A 255 -1.27 7.08 -18.69
N LEU A 256 -0.07 7.67 -18.54
CA LEU A 256 0.17 8.84 -17.69
C LEU A 256 0.06 10.16 -18.45
N ARG A 257 0.13 10.16 -19.80
CA ARG A 257 0.07 11.40 -20.61
C ARG A 257 -1.15 12.27 -20.31
N PRO A 258 -2.38 11.73 -20.10
CA PRO A 258 -3.54 12.54 -19.71
C PRO A 258 -3.32 13.30 -18.39
N TYR A 259 -2.75 12.64 -17.37
CA TYR A 259 -2.42 13.24 -16.07
C TYR A 259 -1.25 14.23 -16.14
N MET A 260 -0.39 14.05 -17.14
CA MET A 260 0.75 14.91 -17.44
C MET A 260 0.39 16.06 -18.40
N GLY A 261 -0.89 16.25 -18.74
CA GLY A 261 -1.36 17.33 -19.61
C GLY A 261 -0.89 17.20 -21.05
N GLY A 262 -0.82 15.95 -21.54
CA GLY A 262 -0.34 15.62 -22.87
C GLY A 262 1.18 15.65 -23.02
N LEU A 263 1.94 15.88 -21.95
CA LEU A 263 3.40 15.85 -22.01
C LEU A 263 3.88 14.42 -22.32
N GLU A 264 4.70 14.29 -23.36
CA GLU A 264 5.22 12.99 -23.81
C GLU A 264 6.62 12.70 -23.28
N ARG A 265 7.34 13.72 -22.78
CA ARG A 265 8.72 13.62 -22.34
C ARG A 265 9.04 14.64 -21.24
N ILE A 266 9.86 14.24 -20.27
CA ILE A 266 10.39 15.05 -19.16
C ILE A 266 11.88 15.30 -19.35
#